data_AF-A0A9E2N0K5-F1
#
_entry.id   AF-A0A9E2N0K5-F1
#
_cell.length_a   1.000
_cell.length_b   1.000
_cell.length_c   1.000
_cell.angle_alpha   90.00
_cell.angle_beta   90.00
_cell.angle_gamma   90.00
#
_symmetry.space_group_name_H-M   'P 1'
#
loop_
_entity.id
_entity.type
_entity.pdbx_description
1 polymer ?
#
loop_
_entity_poly.entity_id
_entity_poly.type
_entity_poly.pdbx_seq_one_letter_code
_entity_poly.pdbx_strand_id
1 'polypeptide(L)'
;MVISKAEKKLKRVLLSDYLFKSNNDDNYILTRQIAKVFPEIPSRLIIKTINRCFSLIDTRISKNDFVRIFLDQLFLTLEKDLEV
;
A
#
# COMPACT_ATOMS: atom_id res chain seq x y z
N MET A 1 11.16 -2.87 15.31
CA MET A 1 9.94 -3.72 15.45
C MET A 1 8.63 -2.96 15.13
N VAL A 2 8.66 -1.94 14.26
CA VAL A 2 7.48 -1.15 13.85
C VAL A 2 6.92 -1.69 12.51
N ILE A 3 7.82 -1.97 11.56
CA ILE A 3 7.49 -2.55 10.25
C ILE A 3 6.71 -3.86 10.39
N SER A 4 7.15 -4.78 11.26
CA SER A 4 6.45 -6.06 11.48
C SER A 4 5.04 -5.90 12.09
N LYS A 5 4.79 -4.83 12.86
CA LYS A 5 3.44 -4.53 13.38
C LYS A 5 2.55 -3.94 12.28
N ALA A 6 3.10 -3.05 11.46
CA ALA A 6 2.42 -2.46 10.32
C ALA A 6 2.06 -3.53 9.27
N GLU A 7 2.99 -4.42 8.94
CA GLU A 7 2.80 -5.56 8.04
C GLU A 7 1.67 -6.49 8.53
N LYS A 8 1.67 -6.87 9.81
CA LYS A 8 0.62 -7.69 10.40
C LYS A 8 -0.75 -7.00 10.38
N LYS A 9 -0.81 -5.69 10.64
CA LYS A 9 -2.07 -4.93 10.57
C LYS A 9 -2.59 -4.84 9.13
N LEU A 10 -1.73 -4.50 8.17
CA LEU A 10 -2.10 -4.44 6.75
C LEU A 10 -2.64 -5.79 6.25
N LYS A 11 -1.97 -6.89 6.56
CA LYS A 11 -2.42 -8.26 6.19
C LYS A 11 -3.78 -8.64 6.76
N ARG A 12 -4.18 -8.07 7.91
CA ARG A 12 -5.50 -8.29 8.52
C ARG A 12 -6.59 -7.42 7.91
N VAL A 13 -6.24 -6.21 7.48
CA VAL A 13 -7.21 -5.24 6.92
C VAL A 13 -7.50 -5.54 5.45
N LEU A 14 -6.49 -6.01 4.70
CA LEU A 14 -6.67 -6.46 3.32
C LEU A 14 -7.40 -7.81 3.33
N LEU A 15 -8.68 -7.78 2.99
CA LEU A 15 -9.57 -8.95 2.98
C LEU A 15 -9.27 -9.88 1.81
N SER A 16 -8.85 -9.33 0.68
CA SER A 16 -8.56 -10.10 -0.53
C SER A 16 -7.19 -10.78 -0.44
N ASP A 17 -7.14 -12.09 -0.68
CA ASP A 17 -5.86 -12.82 -0.75
C ASP A 17 -5.02 -12.47 -1.98
N TYR A 18 -5.66 -11.92 -3.00
CA TYR A 18 -5.03 -11.46 -4.22
C TYR A 18 -5.55 -10.10 -4.61
N LEU A 19 -4.64 -9.28 -5.11
CA LEU A 19 -4.91 -7.94 -5.61
C LEU A 19 -4.61 -7.94 -7.10
N PHE A 20 -5.53 -7.36 -7.86
CA PHE A 20 -5.45 -7.33 -9.32
C PHE A 20 -5.18 -5.90 -9.77
N LYS A 21 -4.41 -5.79 -10.85
CA LYS A 21 -4.24 -4.54 -11.57
C LYS A 21 -5.54 -4.25 -12.34
N SER A 22 -6.60 -3.74 -11.67
CA SER A 22 -7.63 -2.84 -12.25
C SER A 22 -8.99 -2.89 -11.52
N ASN A 23 -9.33 -1.80 -10.83
CA ASN A 23 -10.38 -0.82 -11.17
C ASN A 23 -10.24 0.38 -10.23
N ASN A 24 -10.66 1.59 -10.63
CA ASN A 24 -10.55 2.80 -9.79
C ASN A 24 -11.23 2.61 -8.42
N ASP A 25 -12.32 1.84 -8.37
CA ASP A 25 -13.04 1.52 -7.14
C ASP A 25 -12.22 0.65 -6.17
N ASP A 26 -11.47 -0.31 -6.69
CA ASP A 26 -10.60 -1.17 -5.87
C ASP A 26 -9.45 -0.36 -5.27
N ASN A 27 -8.88 0.58 -6.04
CA ASN A 27 -7.86 1.50 -5.55
C ASN A 27 -8.38 2.42 -4.45
N TYR A 28 -9.63 2.88 -4.57
CA TYR A 28 -10.26 3.70 -3.54
C TYR A 28 -10.49 2.92 -2.24
N ILE A 29 -11.01 1.70 -2.32
CA ILE A 29 -11.21 0.82 -1.17
C ILE A 29 -9.86 0.50 -0.50
N LEU A 30 -8.84 0.17 -1.29
CA LEU A 30 -7.49 -0.10 -0.80
C LEU A 30 -6.89 1.12 -0.09
N THR A 31 -7.01 2.29 -0.71
CA THR A 31 -6.53 3.55 -0.11
C THR A 31 -7.21 3.79 1.24
N ARG A 32 -8.53 3.64 1.31
CA ARG A 32 -9.29 3.85 2.55
C ARG A 32 -8.92 2.85 3.64
N GLN A 33 -8.70 1.59 3.27
CA GLN A 33 -8.23 0.54 4.17
C GLN A 33 -6.83 0.85 4.74
N ILE A 34 -5.91 1.25 3.87
CA ILE A 34 -4.52 1.56 4.26
C ILE A 34 -4.45 2.85 5.08
N ALA A 35 -5.22 3.89 4.73
CA ALA A 35 -5.27 5.15 5.48
C ALA A 35 -5.75 4.95 6.93
N LYS A 36 -6.61 3.95 7.20
CA LYS A 36 -6.99 3.58 8.57
C LYS A 36 -5.82 2.97 9.37
N VAL A 37 -4.89 2.30 8.70
CA VAL A 37 -3.71 1.71 9.34
C VAL A 37 -2.64 2.76 9.60
N PHE A 38 -2.51 3.74 8.71
CA PHE A 38 -1.55 4.83 8.79
C PHE A 38 -2.25 6.20 8.76
N PRO A 39 -2.93 6.59 9.85
CA PRO A 39 -3.62 7.89 9.92
C PRO A 39 -2.65 9.08 9.84
N GLU A 40 -1.38 8.86 10.18
CA GLU A 40 -0.32 9.87 10.14
C GLU A 40 0.17 10.16 8.70
N ILE A 41 -0.13 9.27 7.74
CA ILE A 41 0.34 9.41 6.36
C ILE A 41 -0.77 10.03 5.50
N PRO A 42 -0.49 11.12 4.76
CA PRO A 42 -1.45 11.71 3.84
C PRO A 42 -1.99 10.69 2.83
N SER A 43 -3.32 10.66 2.65
CA SER A 43 -3.98 9.79 1.67
C SER A 43 -3.42 9.94 0.25
N ARG A 44 -2.94 11.15 -0.11
CA ARG A 44 -2.28 11.41 -1.40
C ARG A 44 -1.00 10.58 -1.59
N LEU A 45 -0.18 10.44 -0.54
CA LEU A 45 1.03 9.62 -0.59
C LEU A 45 0.69 8.13 -0.65
N ILE A 46 -0.35 7.71 0.06
CA ILE A 46 -0.87 6.34 0.00
C ILE A 46 -1.31 6.00 -1.43
N ILE A 47 -2.12 6.86 -2.07
CA ILE A 47 -2.57 6.67 -3.46
C ILE A 47 -1.38 6.59 -4.42
N LYS A 48 -0.42 7.52 -4.30
CA LYS A 48 0.79 7.53 -5.12
C LYS A 48 1.58 6.22 -4.97
N THR A 49 1.71 5.72 -3.75
CA THR A 49 2.40 4.47 -3.44
C THR A 49 1.66 3.26 -4.01
N ILE A 50 0.34 3.18 -3.85
CA ILE A 50 -0.51 2.12 -4.41
C ILE A 50 -0.39 2.09 -5.93
N ASN A 51 -0.50 3.24 -6.58
CA ASN A 51 -0.36 3.36 -8.04
C ASN A 51 1.02 2.89 -8.51
N ARG A 52 2.08 3.23 -7.76
CA ARG A 52 3.43 2.77 -8.05
C ARG A 52 3.56 1.25 -7.87
N CYS A 53 2.99 0.67 -6.82
CA CYS A 53 2.94 -0.78 -6.64
C CYS A 53 2.23 -1.47 -7.83
N PHE A 54 1.06 -0.97 -8.23
CA PHE A 54 0.34 -1.53 -9.39
C PHE A 54 1.04 -1.29 -10.73
N SER A 55 1.86 -0.24 -10.85
CA SER A 55 2.70 -0.06 -12.04
C SER A 55 3.82 -1.10 -12.15
N LEU A 56 4.27 -1.66 -11.01
CA LEU A 56 5.31 -2.69 -10.92
C LEU A 56 4.76 -4.12 -11.07
N ILE A 57 3.44 -4.28 -11.12
CA ILE A 57 2.76 -5.59 -11.17
C ILE A 57 2.02 -5.66 -12.49
N ASP A 58 2.15 -6.76 -13.23
CA ASP A 58 1.52 -6.88 -14.54
C ASP A 58 0.10 -7.44 -14.51
N THR A 59 -0.22 -8.34 -13.58
CA THR A 59 -1.50 -9.07 -13.61
C THR A 59 -2.12 -9.23 -12.23
N ARG A 60 -1.45 -9.98 -11.34
CA ARG A 60 -1.94 -10.37 -10.03
C ARG A 60 -0.80 -10.41 -9.04
N ILE A 61 -1.05 -9.93 -7.83
CA ILE A 61 -0.12 -10.06 -6.71
C ILE A 61 -0.82 -10.70 -5.51
N SER A 62 -0.09 -11.49 -4.73
CA SER A 62 -0.61 -11.98 -3.45
C SER A 62 -0.70 -10.82 -2.45
N LYS A 63 -1.63 -10.91 -1.51
CA LYS A 63 -1.73 -9.96 -0.39
C LYS A 63 -0.40 -9.79 0.34
N ASN A 64 0.34 -10.88 0.55
CA ASN A 64 1.60 -10.84 1.28
C ASN A 64 2.68 -10.08 0.52
N ASP A 65 2.78 -10.32 -0.79
CA ASP A 65 3.77 -9.66 -1.63
C ASP A 65 3.42 -8.19 -1.82
N PHE A 66 2.13 -7.88 -2.00
CA PHE A 66 1.67 -6.50 -2.07
C PHE A 66 2.00 -5.72 -0.80
N VAL A 67 1.75 -6.28 0.38
CA VAL A 67 2.07 -5.59 1.64
C VAL A 67 3.56 -5.29 1.75
N ARG A 68 4.42 -6.22 1.32
CA ARG A 68 5.88 -6.01 1.30
C ARG A 68 6.27 -4.88 0.34
N ILE A 69 5.85 -4.99 -0.92
CA ILE A 69 6.14 -3.97 -1.95
C ILE A 69 5.57 -2.60 -1.54
N PHE A 70 4.36 -2.57 -0.98
CA PHE A 70 3.73 -1.34 -0.51
C PHE A 70 4.54 -0.67 0.59
N LEU A 71 4.98 -1.42 1.60
CA LEU A 71 5.81 -0.85 2.66
C LEU A 71 7.14 -0.32 2.10
N ASP A 72 7.81 -1.08 1.25
CA ASP A 72 9.07 -0.66 0.62
C ASP A 72 8.89 0.62 -0.21
N GLN A 73 7.84 0.68 -1.04
CA GLN A 73 7.54 1.87 -1.84
C GLN A 73 7.11 3.05 -0.97
N LEU A 74 6.43 2.81 0.15
CA LEU A 74 6.02 3.85 1.08
C LEU A 74 7.24 4.49 1.76
N PHE A 75 8.18 3.68 2.23
CA PHE A 75 9.45 4.19 2.79
C PHE A 75 10.23 5.01 1.76
N LEU A 76 10.40 4.48 0.55
CA LEU A 76 11.07 5.20 -0.54
C LEU A 76 10.37 6.51 -0.92
N THR A 77 9.03 6.54 -0.82
CA THR A 77 8.26 7.75 -1.12
C THR A 77 8.37 8.77 0.00
N LEU A 78 8.36 8.34 1.27
CA LEU A 78 8.52 9.20 2.44
C LEU A 78 9.93 9.82 2.50
N GLU A 79 10.98 9.04 2.23
CA GLU A 79 12.35 9.56 2.18
C GLU A 79 12.49 10.67 1.12
N LYS A 80 11.92 10.47 -0.06
CA LYS A 80 11.96 11.45 -1.15
C LYS A 80 11.12 12.71 -0.90
N ASP A 81 10.05 12.62 -0.11
CA ASP A 81 9.22 13.79 0.24
C ASP A 81 9.85 14.60 1.39
N LEU A 82 10.72 13.98 2.21
CA LEU A 82 11.46 14.64 3.29
C LEU A 82 12.74 15.35 2.81
N GLU A 83 13.28 14.98 1.65
CA GLU A 83 14.44 15.64 1.02
C GLU A 83 14.09 16.95 0.28
N VAL A 84 12.81 17.35 0.23
CA VAL A 84 12.30 18.57 -0.44
C VAL A 84 11.92 19.62 0.60
#